data_AF-A0ABD3QQP5-F1
#
_entry.id   AF-A0ABD3QQP5-F1
#
_cell.length_a   1.000
_cell.length_b   1.000
_cell.length_c   1.000
_cell.angle_alpha   90.00
_cell.angle_beta   90.00
_cell.angle_gamma   90.00
#
_symmetry.space_group_name_H-M   'P 1'
#
loop_
_entity.id
_entity.type
_entity.pdbx_description
1 polymer ?
#
loop_
_entity_poly.entity_id
_entity_poly.type
_entity_poly.pdbx_seq_one_letter_code
_entity_poly.pdbx_strand_id
1 'polypeptide(L)'
;MAANYPVLSSEYEIHEKLHEMGIDLFKPQTRFEDTMAQALDDFSRFVLFEGREKCLKILESDLCNGGGSVGELQGGDDSFSIYRVSFPEDGADEYSFHDRKCKNATVKLLQEFHDHIQQTKRHFKVTLTIEKIRQYMLGMCDRRSKERCCVKYTTLGNLMFILCFGGSAGQVRHIDNMVSNLQICLYMSSQCPSTIVYAMDDEDGLQVTDTTTLLALWNRQNKIVPALIVDILQNHANKCLRSKWYTRYFGFWKTINFNLECFGKLYQPVSCQLSLKTDPGTTLLAGGNEVHAGPPTSSPRMFAFAVGIPDPDGDKNLVKGTNERIADEQLESDDNDGEVQYSPVLLHIDFCCLLFSILDCEYGSSEKSQSVVDAKYFLVNMLIELIRDYPMKGYLQQIKEDRLGIREWIEIVLHLIEQGGSVASSIDDAISSDEIFYSPDVVKQKLRKKKKGHRRVNRS
;
A
#
# COMPACT_ATOMS: atom_id res chain seq x y z
N MET A 1 15.34 6.15 -16.28
CA MET A 1 14.81 7.53 -16.22
C MET A 1 13.39 7.42 -15.70
N ALA A 2 13.05 8.04 -14.56
CA ALA A 2 11.68 8.01 -14.06
C ALA A 2 10.74 8.78 -15.01
N ALA A 3 9.51 8.33 -15.19
CA ALA A 3 8.52 9.05 -15.97
C ALA A 3 8.30 10.46 -15.37
N ASN A 4 8.50 11.50 -16.17
CA ASN A 4 8.14 12.87 -15.80
C ASN A 4 6.64 13.03 -16.07
N TYR A 5 5.82 12.85 -15.04
CA TYR A 5 4.38 13.07 -15.16
C TYR A 5 4.08 14.56 -15.37
N PRO A 6 3.01 14.90 -16.12
CA PRO A 6 2.50 16.25 -16.17
C PRO A 6 2.21 16.79 -14.76
N VAL A 7 2.69 18.00 -14.48
CA VAL A 7 2.42 18.74 -13.24
C VAL A 7 1.46 19.87 -13.58
N LEU A 8 0.34 19.96 -12.87
CA LEU A 8 -0.61 21.05 -13.05
C LEU A 8 0.02 22.39 -12.66
N SER A 9 -0.42 23.47 -13.31
CA SER A 9 0.29 24.75 -13.31
C SER A 9 -0.12 25.67 -12.16
N SER A 10 -1.27 25.40 -11.50
CA SER A 10 -1.77 26.22 -10.39
C SER A 10 -2.39 25.40 -9.25
N GLU A 11 -2.37 25.97 -8.03
CA GLU A 11 -3.02 25.38 -6.84
C GLU A 11 -4.54 25.24 -7.04
N TYR A 12 -5.17 26.16 -7.79
CA TYR A 12 -6.58 26.10 -8.13
C TYR A 12 -6.93 24.87 -8.98
N GLU A 13 -6.18 24.62 -10.05
CA GLU A 13 -6.36 23.43 -10.90
C GLU A 13 -6.21 22.13 -10.11
N ILE A 14 -5.25 22.10 -9.16
CA ILE A 14 -5.03 20.95 -8.30
C ILE A 14 -6.24 20.73 -7.38
N HIS A 15 -6.76 21.78 -6.74
CA HIS A 15 -7.94 21.67 -5.87
C HIS A 15 -9.19 21.24 -6.63
N GLU A 16 -9.43 21.79 -7.81
CA GLU A 16 -10.54 21.40 -8.67
C GLU A 16 -10.43 19.92 -9.06
N LYS A 17 -9.25 19.47 -9.50
CA LYS A 17 -9.03 18.07 -9.88
C LYS A 17 -9.21 17.10 -8.71
N LEU A 18 -8.74 17.46 -7.51
CA LEU A 18 -8.95 16.65 -6.31
C LEU A 18 -10.45 16.53 -5.98
N HIS A 19 -11.19 17.64 -6.08
CA HIS A 19 -12.62 17.63 -5.83
C HIS A 19 -13.37 16.71 -6.81
N GLU A 20 -13.03 16.77 -8.11
CA GLU A 20 -13.55 15.87 -9.15
C GLU A 20 -13.26 14.39 -8.83
N MET A 21 -12.07 14.09 -8.31
CA MET A 21 -11.67 12.75 -7.87
C MET A 21 -12.37 12.30 -6.58
N GLY A 22 -13.24 13.13 -6.00
CA GLY A 22 -13.90 12.82 -4.72
C GLY A 22 -13.00 12.99 -3.51
N ILE A 23 -11.88 13.70 -3.65
CA ILE A 23 -10.89 13.95 -2.61
C ILE A 23 -11.13 15.36 -2.05
N ASP A 24 -11.34 15.44 -0.74
CA ASP A 24 -11.57 16.72 -0.07
C ASP A 24 -10.36 17.12 0.78
N LEU A 25 -10.06 18.42 0.76
CA LEU A 25 -8.99 19.02 1.56
C LEU A 25 -9.57 20.02 2.54
N PHE A 26 -9.23 19.80 3.80
CA PHE A 26 -9.86 20.44 4.92
C PHE A 26 -8.81 21.16 5.75
N LYS A 27 -8.82 22.49 5.68
CA LYS A 27 -7.97 23.34 6.52
C LYS A 27 -8.62 23.57 7.90
N PRO A 28 -7.82 23.86 8.95
CA PRO A 28 -8.35 24.36 10.22
C PRO A 28 -9.24 25.59 10.01
N GLN A 29 -10.39 25.64 10.68
CA GLN A 29 -11.36 26.75 10.61
C GLN A 29 -11.72 27.30 11.99
N THR A 30 -11.69 26.46 13.03
CA THR A 30 -12.02 26.88 14.39
C THR A 30 -10.75 27.20 15.19
N ARG A 31 -10.87 28.07 16.19
CA ARG A 31 -9.76 28.37 17.12
C ARG A 31 -9.20 27.12 17.80
N PHE A 32 -10.07 26.14 18.07
CA PHE A 32 -9.66 24.85 18.59
C PHE A 32 -8.80 24.09 17.56
N GLU A 33 -9.25 24.03 16.31
CA GLU A 33 -8.51 23.38 15.24
C GLU A 33 -7.15 24.06 14.97
N ASP A 34 -7.09 25.39 14.99
CA ASP A 34 -5.83 26.13 14.85
C ASP A 34 -4.85 25.80 15.99
N THR A 35 -5.37 25.68 17.21
CA THR A 35 -4.54 25.34 18.37
C THR A 35 -4.05 23.90 18.29
N MET A 36 -4.88 22.99 17.78
CA MET A 36 -4.49 21.60 17.52
C MET A 36 -3.45 21.52 16.42
N ALA A 37 -3.63 22.23 15.30
CA ALA A 37 -2.68 22.32 14.20
C ALA A 37 -1.29 22.77 14.67
N GLN A 38 -1.23 23.79 15.53
CA GLN A 38 0.03 24.23 16.13
C GLN A 38 0.67 23.14 17.01
N ALA A 39 -0.12 22.43 17.81
CA ALA A 39 0.39 21.33 18.63
C ALA A 39 0.91 20.15 17.80
N LEU A 40 0.27 19.86 16.65
CA LEU A 40 0.72 18.85 15.69
C LEU A 40 2.06 19.27 15.04
N ASP A 41 2.21 20.54 14.66
CA ASP A 41 3.47 21.08 14.11
C ASP A 41 4.61 20.97 15.10
N ASP A 42 4.41 21.43 16.33
CA ASP A 42 5.43 21.37 17.37
C ASP A 42 5.80 19.92 17.73
N PHE A 43 4.83 19.00 17.76
CA PHE A 43 5.10 17.58 17.96
C PHE A 43 5.92 16.99 16.81
N SER A 44 5.54 17.28 15.56
CA SER A 44 6.28 16.80 14.39
C SER A 44 7.71 17.36 14.36
N ARG A 45 7.90 18.64 14.71
CA ARG A 45 9.22 19.28 14.78
C ARG A 45 10.08 18.62 15.85
N PHE A 46 9.48 18.28 16.99
CA PHE A 46 10.16 17.54 18.04
C PHE A 46 10.58 16.16 17.54
N VAL A 47 9.66 15.36 17.00
CA VAL A 47 9.95 13.98 16.57
C VAL A 47 11.02 13.95 15.48
N LEU A 48 10.88 14.79 14.45
CA LEU A 48 11.74 14.74 13.26
C LEU A 48 13.09 15.45 13.44
N PHE A 49 13.17 16.45 14.33
CA PHE A 49 14.35 17.30 14.46
C PHE A 49 14.87 17.40 15.90
N GLU A 50 14.13 18.02 16.82
CA GLU A 50 14.66 18.40 18.15
C GLU A 50 14.98 17.17 19.04
N GLY A 51 14.11 16.17 19.02
CA GLY A 51 14.20 14.91 19.76
C GLY A 51 14.55 13.70 18.90
N ARG A 52 15.05 13.91 17.68
CA ARG A 52 15.23 12.90 16.63
C ARG A 52 15.90 11.61 17.13
N GLU A 53 17.05 11.71 17.77
CA GLU A 53 17.82 10.53 18.22
C GLU A 53 17.07 9.67 19.23
N LYS A 54 16.33 10.31 20.15
CA LYS A 54 15.53 9.59 21.14
C LYS A 54 14.32 8.93 20.49
N CYS A 55 13.67 9.63 19.56
CA CYS A 55 12.52 9.10 18.84
C CYS A 55 12.91 7.90 17.98
N LEU A 56 14.03 7.98 17.25
CA LEU A 56 14.55 6.84 16.49
C LEU A 56 14.84 5.62 17.39
N LYS A 57 15.45 5.82 18.56
CA LYS A 57 15.66 4.72 19.53
C LYS A 57 14.37 4.07 20.00
N ILE A 58 13.28 4.84 20.15
CA ILE A 58 11.96 4.28 20.48
C ILE A 58 11.48 3.37 19.34
N LEU A 59 11.60 3.82 18.09
CA LEU A 59 11.14 3.09 16.91
C LEU A 59 11.96 1.81 16.68
N GLU A 60 13.29 1.92 16.68
CA GLU A 60 14.21 0.79 16.49
C GLU A 60 14.08 -0.23 17.61
N SER A 61 13.84 0.22 18.85
CA SER A 61 13.61 -0.68 19.98
C SER A 61 12.32 -1.47 19.81
N ASP A 62 11.25 -0.86 19.29
CA ASP A 62 9.99 -1.57 19.04
C ASP A 62 10.15 -2.60 17.91
N LEU A 63 10.81 -2.21 16.81
CA LEU A 63 11.12 -3.11 15.68
C LEU A 63 11.97 -4.31 16.10
N CYS A 64 13.09 -4.07 16.79
CA CYS A 64 14.03 -5.13 17.17
C CYS A 64 13.47 -6.10 18.22
N ASN A 65 12.58 -5.61 19.10
CA ASN A 65 12.04 -6.41 20.20
C ASN A 65 10.67 -7.02 19.89
N GLY A 66 10.18 -6.90 18.65
CA GLY A 66 8.88 -7.43 18.25
C GLY A 66 7.71 -6.77 18.99
N GLY A 67 7.80 -5.46 19.25
CA GLY A 67 6.77 -4.69 19.96
C GLY A 67 5.47 -4.53 19.19
N GLY A 68 5.50 -4.77 17.87
CA GLY A 68 4.32 -4.86 17.01
C GLY A 68 3.63 -3.53 16.70
N SER A 69 4.06 -2.42 17.33
CA SER A 69 3.48 -1.09 17.10
C SER A 69 4.22 -0.29 16.03
N VAL A 70 5.44 -0.69 15.66
CA VAL A 70 6.21 -0.07 14.59
C VAL A 70 6.39 -1.05 13.45
N GLY A 71 6.17 -0.57 12.23
CA GLY A 71 6.51 -1.26 11.00
C GLY A 71 7.25 -0.33 10.06
N GLU A 72 8.01 -0.90 9.12
CA GLU A 72 8.56 -0.13 8.01
C GLU A 72 7.59 -0.16 6.83
N LEU A 73 7.35 1.01 6.23
CA LEU A 73 6.56 1.14 5.01
C LEU A 73 7.43 1.00 3.77
N GLN A 74 6.77 0.61 2.68
CA GLN A 74 7.36 0.66 1.35
C GLN A 74 7.81 2.09 1.02
N GLY A 75 8.78 2.26 0.11
CA GLY A 75 9.21 3.57 -0.40
C GLY A 75 10.36 4.26 0.35
N GLY A 76 10.86 3.70 1.46
CA GLY A 76 12.17 4.05 2.01
C GLY A 76 13.33 3.64 1.09
N ASP A 77 14.53 4.11 1.41
CA ASP A 77 15.78 3.70 0.77
C ASP A 77 16.84 3.31 1.82
N ASP A 78 18.04 2.92 1.36
CA ASP A 78 19.15 2.53 2.25
C ASP A 78 19.59 3.65 3.22
N SER A 79 19.19 4.91 2.96
CA SER A 79 19.52 6.07 3.78
C SER A 79 18.41 6.43 4.77
N PHE A 80 17.15 6.25 4.38
CA PHE A 80 15.99 6.64 5.19
C PHE A 80 14.81 5.66 5.06
N SER A 81 14.46 5.00 6.18
CA SER A 81 13.21 4.24 6.33
C SER A 81 12.01 5.18 6.48
N ILE A 82 10.84 4.70 6.04
CA ILE A 82 9.54 5.27 6.38
C ILE A 82 8.94 4.39 7.45
N TYR A 83 8.64 4.93 8.62
CA TYR A 83 8.04 4.17 9.73
C TYR A 83 6.54 4.41 9.79
N ARG A 84 5.76 3.34 9.92
CA ARG A 84 4.41 3.41 10.48
C ARG A 84 4.48 3.13 11.98
N VAL A 85 3.67 3.84 12.74
CA VAL A 85 3.57 3.68 14.20
C VAL A 85 2.10 3.59 14.57
N SER A 86 1.61 2.39 14.84
CA SER A 86 0.22 2.10 15.14
C SER A 86 -0.17 2.64 16.51
N PHE A 87 -1.35 3.22 16.57
CA PHE A 87 -1.96 3.62 17.83
C PHE A 87 -2.41 2.36 18.58
N PRO A 88 -2.46 2.39 19.93
CA PRO A 88 -3.07 1.32 20.69
C PRO A 88 -4.54 1.16 20.29
N GLU A 89 -5.03 -0.07 20.22
CA GLU A 89 -6.44 -0.37 20.01
C GLU A 89 -7.29 0.21 21.15
N ASP A 90 -8.53 0.59 20.84
CA ASP A 90 -9.47 1.12 21.83
C ASP A 90 -9.67 0.10 22.97
N GLY A 91 -9.30 0.47 24.19
CA GLY A 91 -9.37 -0.39 25.37
C GLY A 91 -8.06 -1.09 25.78
N ALA A 92 -6.99 -1.00 24.98
CA ALA A 92 -5.66 -1.46 25.37
C ALA A 92 -4.89 -0.36 26.13
N ASP A 93 -4.83 -0.47 27.47
CA ASP A 93 -3.98 0.32 28.37
C ASP A 93 -3.92 1.85 28.13
N GLU A 94 -5.00 2.48 27.66
CA GLU A 94 -5.06 3.96 27.52
C GLU A 94 -4.93 4.71 28.85
N TYR A 95 -5.13 4.02 29.97
CA TYR A 95 -5.29 4.64 31.29
C TYR A 95 -4.01 4.86 32.07
N SER A 96 -2.83 4.58 31.52
CA SER A 96 -1.58 4.83 32.23
C SER A 96 -0.55 5.61 31.42
N PHE A 97 -0.88 6.87 31.10
CA PHE A 97 0.12 7.89 30.69
C PHE A 97 1.29 8.04 31.70
N HIS A 98 1.15 7.48 32.91
CA HIS A 98 2.16 7.48 33.97
C HIS A 98 2.89 6.15 34.17
N ASP A 99 2.51 5.06 33.49
CA ASP A 99 3.24 3.79 33.61
C ASP A 99 4.30 3.69 32.51
N ARG A 100 5.58 3.72 32.91
CA ARG A 100 6.75 3.52 32.02
C ARG A 100 6.78 2.12 31.37
N LYS A 101 5.78 1.28 31.62
CA LYS A 101 5.62 -0.07 31.05
C LYS A 101 4.79 -0.12 29.78
N CYS A 102 4.12 0.96 29.35
CA CYS A 102 3.43 0.95 28.05
C CYS A 102 4.44 0.67 26.94
N LYS A 103 4.24 -0.43 26.20
CA LYS A 103 5.21 -0.86 25.17
C LYS A 103 5.04 -0.10 23.86
N ASN A 104 3.84 0.41 23.57
CA ASN A 104 3.50 1.02 22.29
C ASN A 104 4.33 2.29 22.01
N ALA A 105 4.94 2.34 20.82
CA ALA A 105 5.83 3.42 20.42
C ALA A 105 5.12 4.78 20.30
N THR A 106 3.86 4.83 19.85
CA THR A 106 3.04 6.07 19.77
C THR A 106 2.95 6.75 21.13
N VAL A 107 2.64 5.98 22.19
CA VAL A 107 2.52 6.51 23.56
C VAL A 107 3.87 7.04 24.06
N LYS A 108 4.96 6.31 23.82
CA LYS A 108 6.32 6.73 24.20
C LYS A 108 6.75 8.01 23.48
N LEU A 109 6.45 8.16 22.19
CA LEU A 109 6.76 9.38 21.42
C LEU A 109 6.03 10.60 21.99
N LEU A 110 4.73 10.46 22.29
CA LEU A 110 3.95 11.54 22.92
C LEU A 110 4.46 11.86 24.33
N GLN A 111 4.87 10.86 25.11
CA GLN A 111 5.44 11.06 26.44
C GLN A 111 6.76 11.83 26.38
N GLU A 112 7.70 11.44 25.52
CA GLU A 112 8.96 12.17 25.34
C GLU A 112 8.74 13.62 24.90
N PHE A 113 7.75 13.87 24.04
CA PHE A 113 7.37 15.22 23.65
C PHE A 113 6.86 16.05 24.83
N HIS A 114 5.97 15.49 25.65
CA HIS A 114 5.45 16.18 26.83
C HIS A 114 6.55 16.46 27.86
N ASP A 115 7.44 15.50 28.10
CA ASP A 115 8.58 15.67 28.99
C ASP A 115 9.51 16.79 28.48
N HIS A 116 9.76 16.84 27.17
CA HIS A 116 10.53 17.92 26.54
C HIS A 116 9.87 19.29 26.70
N ILE A 117 8.55 19.39 26.51
CA ILE A 117 7.79 20.62 26.71
C ILE A 117 7.92 21.11 28.16
N GLN A 118 7.75 20.20 29.14
CA GLN A 118 7.85 20.55 30.55
C GLN A 118 9.25 21.06 30.91
N GLN A 119 10.29 20.41 30.39
CA GLN A 119 11.68 20.82 30.60
C GLN A 119 12.00 22.20 29.99
N THR A 120 11.47 22.46 28.79
CA THR A 120 11.68 23.73 28.09
C THR A 120 10.79 24.87 28.58
N LYS A 121 9.88 24.62 29.54
CA LYS A 121 8.89 25.57 30.06
C LYS A 121 8.05 26.24 28.97
N ARG A 122 7.88 25.57 27.82
CA ARG A 122 6.99 26.06 26.75
C ARG A 122 5.55 25.87 27.21
N HIS A 123 4.78 26.95 27.30
CA HIS A 123 3.37 26.88 27.65
C HIS A 123 2.51 26.58 26.41
N PHE A 124 2.04 25.34 26.30
CA PHE A 124 1.07 24.96 25.28
C PHE A 124 -0.36 25.13 25.79
N LYS A 125 -1.25 25.64 24.94
CA LYS A 125 -2.69 25.78 25.26
C LYS A 125 -3.44 24.45 25.20
N VAL A 126 -2.90 23.45 24.50
CA VAL A 126 -3.49 22.12 24.33
C VAL A 126 -2.42 21.05 24.52
N THR A 127 -2.64 20.14 25.46
CA THR A 127 -1.89 18.88 25.56
C THR A 127 -2.30 17.95 24.43
N LEU A 128 -1.35 17.51 23.60
CA LEU A 128 -1.61 16.61 22.49
C LEU A 128 -1.81 15.18 23.02
N THR A 129 -2.90 14.52 22.68
CA THR A 129 -3.22 13.17 23.15
C THR A 129 -3.82 12.38 22.00
N ILE A 130 -3.70 11.05 22.03
CA ILE A 130 -4.33 10.14 21.07
C ILE A 130 -5.80 10.48 20.87
N GLU A 131 -6.57 10.61 21.96
CA GLU A 131 -8.00 10.93 21.91
C GLU A 131 -8.31 12.24 21.17
N LYS A 132 -7.52 13.29 21.42
CA LYS A 132 -7.68 14.57 20.70
C LYS A 132 -7.35 14.46 19.22
N ILE A 133 -6.36 13.62 18.85
CA ILE A 133 -6.04 13.36 17.44
C ILE A 133 -7.22 12.62 16.79
N ARG A 134 -7.77 11.60 17.45
CA ARG A 134 -8.98 10.88 16.99
C ARG A 134 -10.17 11.82 16.80
N GLN A 135 -10.49 12.62 17.82
CA GLN A 135 -11.57 13.60 17.78
C GLN A 135 -11.39 14.62 16.65
N TYR A 136 -10.17 15.08 16.41
CA TYR A 136 -9.86 15.99 15.31
C TYR A 136 -10.15 15.34 13.95
N MET A 137 -9.65 14.13 13.72
CA MET A 137 -9.83 13.40 12.46
C MET A 137 -11.32 13.06 12.22
N LEU A 138 -12.05 12.59 13.24
CA LEU A 138 -13.49 12.36 13.15
C LEU A 138 -14.29 13.64 12.89
N GLY A 139 -13.87 14.77 13.47
CA GLY A 139 -14.46 16.08 13.18
C GLY A 139 -14.34 16.47 11.70
N MET A 140 -13.22 16.12 11.05
CA MET A 140 -13.04 16.33 9.61
C MET A 140 -13.96 15.42 8.78
N CYS A 141 -14.13 14.16 9.20
CA CYS A 141 -15.09 13.25 8.56
C CYS A 141 -16.54 13.75 8.68
N ASP A 142 -16.93 14.28 9.84
CA ASP A 142 -18.27 14.87 10.06
C ASP A 142 -18.48 16.10 9.16
N ARG A 143 -17.45 16.94 8.98
CA ARG A 143 -17.50 18.06 8.02
C ARG A 143 -17.71 17.57 6.59
N ARG A 144 -16.96 16.57 6.13
CA ARG A 144 -17.18 15.94 4.80
C ARG A 144 -18.59 15.37 4.66
N SER A 145 -19.07 14.67 5.69
CA SER A 145 -20.40 14.05 5.68
C SER A 145 -21.49 15.09 5.49
N LYS A 146 -21.36 16.26 6.14
CA LYS A 146 -22.26 17.40 5.99
C LYS A 146 -22.15 18.08 4.62
N GLU A 147 -20.94 18.32 4.13
CA GLU A 147 -20.72 19.01 2.85
C GLU A 147 -21.16 18.16 1.65
N ARG A 148 -20.91 16.85 1.67
CA ARG A 148 -21.30 15.92 0.61
C ARG A 148 -22.66 15.24 0.83
N CYS A 149 -23.34 15.49 1.95
CA CYS A 149 -24.56 14.79 2.35
C CYS A 149 -24.41 13.25 2.27
N CYS A 150 -23.26 12.73 2.73
CA CYS A 150 -22.91 11.32 2.64
C CYS A 150 -22.92 10.61 4.01
N VAL A 151 -22.53 9.33 4.00
CA VAL A 151 -22.46 8.48 5.19
C VAL A 151 -21.62 9.12 6.29
N LYS A 152 -22.08 8.99 7.53
CA LYS A 152 -21.37 9.46 8.71
C LYS A 152 -20.37 8.40 9.18
N TYR A 153 -19.18 8.86 9.53
CA TYR A 153 -18.11 8.02 10.08
C TYR A 153 -17.98 8.28 11.58
N THR A 154 -18.11 7.23 12.39
CA THR A 154 -18.17 7.35 13.86
C THR A 154 -16.95 6.79 14.56
N THR A 155 -16.18 5.93 13.89
CA THR A 155 -14.98 5.29 14.43
C THR A 155 -13.84 5.34 13.43
N LEU A 156 -12.62 5.22 13.95
CA LEU A 156 -11.39 5.18 13.16
C LEU A 156 -10.75 3.79 13.29
N GLY A 157 -10.52 3.11 12.18
CA GLY A 157 -9.66 1.94 12.06
C GLY A 157 -8.24 2.32 11.64
N ASN A 158 -7.29 1.39 11.84
CA ASN A 158 -5.91 1.47 11.37
C ASN A 158 -5.23 2.83 11.61
N LEU A 159 -5.47 3.43 12.78
CA LEU A 159 -4.92 4.73 13.12
C LEU A 159 -3.42 4.62 13.41
N MET A 160 -2.61 5.38 12.68
CA MET A 160 -1.15 5.32 12.78
C MET A 160 -0.48 6.64 12.45
N PHE A 161 0.73 6.85 12.96
CA PHE A 161 1.64 7.88 12.45
C PHE A 161 2.47 7.32 11.31
N ILE A 162 2.67 8.12 10.26
CA ILE A 162 3.65 7.86 9.22
C ILE A 162 4.79 8.87 9.36
N LEU A 163 6.01 8.38 9.55
CA LEU A 163 7.20 9.15 9.86
C LEU A 163 8.28 8.89 8.80
N CYS A 164 8.90 9.96 8.29
CA CYS A 164 10.10 9.86 7.47
C CYS A 164 11.13 10.88 7.96
N PHE A 165 12.33 10.41 8.30
CA PHE A 165 13.39 11.23 8.91
C PHE A 165 14.34 11.88 7.90
N GLY A 166 14.07 11.73 6.60
CA GLY A 166 14.88 12.30 5.54
C GLY A 166 14.12 12.34 4.22
N GLY A 167 14.86 12.56 3.14
CA GLY A 167 14.29 12.39 1.82
C GLY A 167 14.03 10.92 1.52
N SER A 168 12.97 10.59 0.80
CA SER A 168 12.76 9.25 0.27
C SER A 168 12.68 9.35 -1.25
N ALA A 169 13.32 8.45 -1.99
CA ALA A 169 13.14 8.41 -3.44
C ALA A 169 11.87 7.67 -3.86
N GLY A 170 11.27 6.86 -2.97
CA GLY A 170 10.27 5.87 -3.31
C GLY A 170 8.82 6.36 -3.40
N GLN A 171 7.99 5.49 -3.97
CA GLN A 171 6.58 5.72 -4.25
C GLN A 171 5.73 4.65 -3.56
N VAL A 172 5.01 5.01 -2.49
CA VAL A 172 4.03 4.12 -1.85
C VAL A 172 2.72 4.17 -2.60
N ARG A 173 2.50 3.40 -3.67
CA ARG A 173 1.31 3.64 -4.52
C ARG A 173 -0.02 3.28 -3.87
N HIS A 174 -0.09 2.28 -2.98
CA HIS A 174 -1.36 1.97 -2.32
C HIS A 174 -1.12 1.42 -0.93
N ILE A 175 -1.84 1.96 0.03
CA ILE A 175 -2.05 1.34 1.33
C ILE A 175 -3.51 0.91 1.32
N ASP A 176 -3.75 -0.36 1.66
CA ASP A 176 -5.02 -0.87 2.18
C ASP A 176 -6.00 -1.51 1.16
N ASN A 177 -6.85 -2.39 1.69
CA ASN A 177 -7.97 -3.11 1.08
C ASN A 177 -9.26 -2.46 1.60
N MET A 178 -9.65 -1.35 0.97
CA MET A 178 -10.54 -0.34 1.59
C MET A 178 -11.92 -0.26 0.96
N VAL A 179 -12.46 -1.39 0.49
CA VAL A 179 -13.79 -1.39 -0.11
C VAL A 179 -14.83 -0.89 0.91
N SER A 180 -15.45 0.25 0.58
CA SER A 180 -16.40 1.10 1.36
C SER A 180 -15.85 2.04 2.46
N ASN A 181 -14.55 2.08 2.70
CA ASN A 181 -13.96 2.87 3.77
C ASN A 181 -13.44 4.25 3.31
N LEU A 182 -13.40 5.23 4.22
CA LEU A 182 -12.87 6.58 3.97
C LEU A 182 -11.41 6.66 4.44
N GLN A 183 -10.49 6.98 3.55
CA GLN A 183 -9.10 7.26 3.91
C GLN A 183 -8.95 8.67 4.48
N ILE A 184 -8.18 8.81 5.57
CA ILE A 184 -7.97 10.08 6.28
C ILE A 184 -6.47 10.30 6.46
N CYS A 185 -5.93 11.37 5.86
CA CYS A 185 -4.54 11.80 6.05
C CYS A 185 -4.51 13.18 6.73
N LEU A 186 -4.06 13.25 7.98
CA LEU A 186 -3.87 14.48 8.74
C LEU A 186 -2.39 14.91 8.70
N TYR A 187 -2.10 16.02 8.02
CA TYR A 187 -0.74 16.54 7.91
C TYR A 187 -0.31 17.23 9.21
N MET A 188 0.90 16.90 9.67
CA MET A 188 1.38 17.35 10.97
C MET A 188 2.59 18.28 10.87
N SER A 189 3.46 18.11 9.87
CA SER A 189 4.67 18.93 9.73
C SER A 189 4.50 20.08 8.74
N SER A 190 5.01 21.25 9.10
CA SER A 190 5.23 22.34 8.15
C SER A 190 6.11 21.88 6.98
N GLN A 191 5.76 22.32 5.76
CA GLN A 191 6.43 21.89 4.53
C GLN A 191 6.37 20.38 4.27
N CYS A 192 5.37 19.66 4.79
CA CYS A 192 5.09 18.32 4.32
C CYS A 192 4.77 18.41 2.81
N PRO A 193 5.62 17.89 1.90
CA PRO A 193 5.21 17.77 0.51
C PRO A 193 4.02 16.83 0.55
N SER A 194 2.85 17.38 0.26
CA SER A 194 1.59 16.66 0.43
C SER A 194 1.64 15.36 -0.37
N THR A 195 0.85 14.41 0.10
CA THR A 195 0.53 13.19 -0.62
C THR A 195 0.24 13.55 -2.07
N ILE A 196 1.06 13.03 -2.99
CA ILE A 196 0.74 13.11 -4.39
C ILE A 196 -0.47 12.23 -4.55
N VAL A 197 -1.56 12.85 -4.96
CA VAL A 197 -2.64 12.08 -5.53
C VAL A 197 -2.25 11.82 -6.98
N TYR A 198 -2.12 10.55 -7.33
CA TYR A 198 -2.00 10.17 -8.73
C TYR A 198 -3.39 10.16 -9.32
N ALA A 199 -3.67 11.13 -10.19
CA ALA A 199 -4.76 10.96 -11.12
C ALA A 199 -4.35 9.83 -12.05
N MET A 200 -5.14 8.76 -12.03
CA MET A 200 -4.95 7.68 -12.98
C MET A 200 -5.64 8.07 -14.27
N ASP A 201 -5.07 7.65 -15.39
CA ASP A 201 -5.71 7.83 -16.67
C ASP A 201 -6.95 6.95 -16.75
N ASP A 202 -8.08 7.62 -16.87
CA ASP A 202 -9.39 7.07 -17.13
C ASP A 202 -9.94 7.64 -18.44
N GLU A 203 -9.12 7.80 -19.49
CA GLU A 203 -9.52 8.30 -20.81
C GLU A 203 -10.86 7.69 -21.33
N ASP A 204 -11.25 6.50 -20.88
CA ASP A 204 -12.56 5.87 -21.15
C ASP A 204 -13.47 5.61 -19.92
N GLY A 205 -13.08 6.03 -18.71
CA GLY A 205 -13.85 5.88 -17.47
C GLY A 205 -13.90 4.47 -16.87
N LEU A 206 -13.08 3.53 -17.35
CA LEU A 206 -13.14 2.11 -16.96
C LEU A 206 -11.97 1.73 -16.02
N GLN A 207 -12.25 1.76 -14.71
CA GLN A 207 -11.34 1.25 -13.68
C GLN A 207 -11.12 -0.26 -13.83
N VAL A 208 -9.91 -0.74 -13.55
CA VAL A 208 -9.63 -2.18 -13.44
C VAL A 208 -10.12 -2.64 -12.07
N THR A 209 -11.20 -3.41 -12.06
CA THR A 209 -11.84 -3.93 -10.84
C THR A 209 -12.03 -5.45 -10.89
N ASP A 210 -11.79 -6.06 -12.05
CA ASP A 210 -11.94 -7.49 -12.28
C ASP A 210 -11.06 -7.94 -13.46
N THR A 211 -11.07 -9.25 -13.75
CA THR A 211 -10.30 -9.80 -14.87
C THR A 211 -10.80 -9.33 -16.24
N THR A 212 -12.08 -8.96 -16.37
CA THR A 212 -12.67 -8.50 -17.63
C THR A 212 -12.13 -7.11 -17.99
N THR A 213 -12.15 -6.20 -17.02
CA THR A 213 -11.64 -4.83 -17.13
C THR A 213 -10.11 -4.82 -17.28
N LEU A 214 -9.39 -5.74 -16.63
CA LEU A 214 -7.95 -5.94 -16.86
C LEU A 214 -7.63 -6.37 -18.30
N LEU A 215 -8.36 -7.37 -18.83
CA LEU A 215 -8.19 -7.81 -20.22
C LEU A 215 -8.54 -6.70 -21.21
N ALA A 216 -9.60 -5.92 -20.94
CA ALA A 216 -9.96 -4.76 -21.75
C ALA A 216 -8.86 -3.69 -21.73
N LEU A 217 -8.23 -3.43 -20.57
CA LEU A 217 -7.08 -2.53 -20.47
C LEU A 217 -5.92 -2.99 -21.36
N TRP A 218 -5.50 -4.25 -21.26
CA TRP A 218 -4.40 -4.77 -22.09
C TRP A 218 -4.71 -4.70 -23.59
N ASN A 219 -5.96 -4.99 -23.98
CA ASN A 219 -6.37 -4.87 -25.37
C ASN A 219 -6.29 -3.41 -25.87
N ARG A 220 -6.73 -2.44 -25.06
CA ARG A 220 -6.62 -1.00 -25.38
C ARG A 220 -5.16 -0.55 -25.50
N GLN A 221 -4.27 -1.13 -24.69
CA GLN A 221 -2.82 -0.90 -24.77
C GLN A 221 -2.16 -1.64 -25.95
N ASN A 222 -2.94 -2.18 -26.90
CA ASN A 222 -2.48 -2.96 -28.05
C ASN A 222 -1.59 -4.16 -27.66
N LYS A 223 -1.82 -4.74 -26.47
CA LYS A 223 -1.11 -5.93 -26.02
C LYS A 223 -1.81 -7.18 -26.57
N ILE A 224 -1.04 -8.06 -27.21
CA ILE A 224 -1.53 -9.36 -27.67
C ILE A 224 -1.51 -10.32 -26.49
N VAL A 225 -2.66 -10.46 -25.80
CA VAL A 225 -2.79 -11.35 -24.64
C VAL A 225 -2.90 -12.80 -25.12
N PRO A 226 -2.03 -13.73 -24.68
CA PRO A 226 -2.12 -15.13 -25.07
C PRO A 226 -3.46 -15.75 -24.67
N ALA A 227 -4.04 -16.58 -25.54
CA ALA A 227 -5.35 -17.19 -25.32
C ALA A 227 -5.43 -17.98 -24.00
N LEU A 228 -4.32 -18.58 -23.58
CA LEU A 228 -4.23 -19.31 -22.31
C LEU A 228 -4.34 -18.39 -21.08
N ILE A 229 -3.80 -17.17 -21.16
CA ILE A 229 -3.97 -16.16 -20.11
C ILE A 229 -5.45 -15.73 -20.04
N VAL A 230 -6.07 -15.48 -21.19
CA VAL A 230 -7.51 -15.15 -21.26
C VAL A 230 -8.36 -16.24 -20.61
N ASP A 231 -8.13 -17.50 -20.98
CA ASP A 231 -8.84 -18.67 -20.45
C ASP A 231 -8.65 -18.82 -18.93
N ILE A 232 -7.41 -18.68 -18.44
CA ILE A 232 -7.14 -18.73 -16.99
C ILE A 232 -7.87 -17.61 -16.26
N LEU A 233 -7.78 -16.36 -16.74
CA LEU A 233 -8.39 -15.21 -16.08
C LEU A 233 -9.91 -15.29 -16.07
N GLN A 234 -10.53 -15.85 -17.10
CA GLN A 234 -11.98 -16.09 -17.13
C GLN A 234 -12.39 -17.24 -16.21
N ASN A 235 -11.63 -18.34 -16.19
CA ASN A 235 -11.98 -19.55 -15.44
C ASN A 235 -11.62 -19.49 -13.96
N HIS A 236 -10.69 -18.62 -13.56
CA HIS A 236 -10.20 -18.50 -12.18
C HIS A 236 -10.56 -17.19 -11.49
N ALA A 237 -11.21 -16.24 -12.19
CA ALA A 237 -11.56 -14.91 -11.69
C ALA A 237 -12.12 -14.92 -10.25
N ASN A 238 -13.12 -15.77 -10.01
CA ASN A 238 -13.87 -15.87 -8.75
C ASN A 238 -13.57 -17.15 -7.96
N LYS A 239 -12.56 -17.93 -8.35
CA LYS A 239 -12.22 -19.17 -7.62
C LYS A 239 -11.47 -18.83 -6.34
N CYS A 240 -11.84 -19.48 -5.23
CA CYS A 240 -11.15 -19.34 -3.96
C CYS A 240 -9.69 -19.82 -4.07
N LEU A 241 -8.74 -18.91 -3.86
CA LEU A 241 -7.31 -19.17 -3.99
C LEU A 241 -6.75 -20.06 -2.87
N ARG A 242 -7.44 -20.20 -1.74
CA ARG A 242 -7.08 -21.15 -0.67
C ARG A 242 -7.31 -22.62 -1.05
N SER A 243 -8.08 -22.89 -2.10
CA SER A 243 -8.58 -24.25 -2.41
C SER A 243 -7.55 -25.21 -3.00
N LYS A 244 -6.50 -24.70 -3.68
CA LYS A 244 -5.46 -25.53 -4.31
C LYS A 244 -4.11 -25.29 -3.66
N TRP A 245 -3.33 -26.35 -3.49
CA TRP A 245 -2.02 -26.28 -2.82
C TRP A 245 -1.04 -25.31 -3.52
N TYR A 246 -1.13 -25.16 -4.84
CA TYR A 246 -0.27 -24.27 -5.64
C TYR A 246 -0.73 -22.82 -5.68
N THR A 247 -1.96 -22.52 -5.25
CA THR A 247 -2.49 -21.14 -5.14
C THR A 247 -2.61 -20.68 -3.68
N ARG A 248 -2.53 -21.61 -2.71
CA ARG A 248 -2.80 -21.36 -1.29
C ARG A 248 -1.99 -20.22 -0.67
N TYR A 249 -0.74 -20.04 -1.11
CA TYR A 249 0.10 -18.92 -0.67
C TYR A 249 -0.59 -17.56 -0.91
N PHE A 250 -1.37 -17.42 -1.98
CA PHE A 250 -2.16 -16.23 -2.33
C PHE A 250 -3.58 -16.27 -1.75
N GLY A 251 -3.83 -17.12 -0.76
CA GLY A 251 -5.15 -17.29 -0.16
C GLY A 251 -5.68 -16.04 0.55
N PHE A 252 -4.81 -15.10 0.90
CA PHE A 252 -5.17 -13.80 1.48
C PHE A 252 -5.87 -12.87 0.47
N TRP A 253 -5.65 -13.07 -0.83
CA TRP A 253 -6.40 -12.37 -1.90
C TRP A 253 -7.86 -12.81 -2.01
N LYS A 254 -8.26 -13.92 -1.38
CA LYS A 254 -9.56 -14.60 -1.56
C LYS A 254 -9.77 -15.10 -2.99
N THR A 255 -9.95 -14.19 -3.96
CA THR A 255 -10.10 -14.45 -5.40
C THR A 255 -9.28 -13.45 -6.22
N ILE A 256 -9.10 -13.69 -7.52
CA ILE A 256 -8.40 -12.74 -8.41
C ILE A 256 -9.21 -11.45 -8.54
N ASN A 257 -10.52 -11.55 -8.74
CA ASN A 257 -11.39 -10.38 -8.87
C ASN A 257 -11.43 -9.54 -7.60
N PHE A 258 -11.52 -10.17 -6.42
CA PHE A 258 -11.46 -9.41 -5.16
C PHE A 258 -10.16 -8.61 -5.03
N ASN A 259 -9.02 -9.21 -5.41
CA ASN A 259 -7.75 -8.48 -5.39
C ASN A 259 -7.68 -7.34 -6.43
N LEU A 260 -8.25 -7.54 -7.62
CA LEU A 260 -8.32 -6.49 -8.65
C LEU A 260 -9.30 -5.38 -8.28
N GLU A 261 -10.39 -5.67 -7.56
CA GLU A 261 -11.28 -4.65 -7.03
C GLU A 261 -10.56 -3.70 -6.08
N CYS A 262 -9.60 -4.22 -5.32
CA CYS A 262 -8.82 -3.46 -4.34
C CYS A 262 -7.63 -2.72 -4.98
N PHE A 263 -6.86 -3.42 -5.83
CA PHE A 263 -5.55 -2.94 -6.29
C PHE A 263 -5.45 -2.79 -7.81
N GLY A 264 -6.50 -3.12 -8.57
CA GLY A 264 -6.48 -3.12 -10.03
C GLY A 264 -6.18 -1.74 -10.62
N LYS A 265 -6.56 -0.66 -9.94
CA LYS A 265 -6.21 0.71 -10.31
C LYS A 265 -4.71 0.95 -10.44
N LEU A 266 -3.86 0.15 -9.77
CA LEU A 266 -2.39 0.20 -9.93
C LEU A 266 -1.89 -0.18 -11.33
N TYR A 267 -2.71 -0.86 -12.14
CA TYR A 267 -2.39 -1.17 -13.54
C TYR A 267 -2.66 -0.02 -14.50
N GLN A 268 -3.39 1.02 -14.08
CA GLN A 268 -3.66 2.16 -14.94
C GLN A 268 -2.40 3.04 -15.08
N PRO A 269 -2.23 3.74 -16.21
CA PRO A 269 -1.20 4.77 -16.31
C PRO A 269 -1.53 5.95 -15.40
N VAL A 270 -0.51 6.68 -14.97
CA VAL A 270 -0.69 7.93 -14.21
C VAL A 270 -0.84 9.07 -15.22
N SER A 271 -1.96 9.78 -15.18
CA SER A 271 -2.23 10.93 -16.06
C SER A 271 -1.56 12.20 -15.57
N CYS A 272 -1.62 12.48 -14.27
CA CYS A 272 -0.90 13.60 -13.66
C CYS A 272 -0.59 13.38 -12.18
N GLN A 273 0.38 14.16 -11.71
CA GLN A 273 0.77 14.22 -10.31
C GLN A 273 0.23 15.51 -9.67
N LEU A 274 -0.62 15.36 -8.65
CA LEU A 274 -1.20 16.47 -7.91
C LEU A 274 -0.38 16.74 -6.65
N SER A 275 0.46 17.78 -6.68
CA SER A 275 1.33 18.15 -5.54
C SER A 275 0.83 19.42 -4.86
N LEU A 276 0.34 19.29 -3.63
CA LEU A 276 -0.04 20.44 -2.80
C LEU A 276 1.06 20.79 -1.79
N LYS A 277 1.06 22.05 -1.36
CA LYS A 277 1.74 22.43 -0.13
C LYS A 277 0.69 22.47 0.98
N THR A 278 0.91 21.72 2.04
CA THR A 278 -0.05 21.61 3.14
C THR A 278 0.54 22.18 4.42
N ASP A 279 -0.31 22.86 5.18
CA ASP A 279 0.00 23.33 6.51
C ASP A 279 -0.44 22.29 7.56
N PRO A 280 0.19 22.27 8.75
CA PRO A 280 -0.23 21.44 9.86
C PRO A 280 -1.74 21.57 10.14
N GLY A 281 -2.39 20.45 10.45
CA GLY A 281 -3.85 20.38 10.65
C GLY A 281 -4.65 20.23 9.35
N THR A 282 -4.05 20.45 8.18
CA THR A 282 -4.73 20.14 6.91
C THR A 282 -5.03 18.65 6.86
N THR A 283 -6.28 18.30 6.53
CA THR A 283 -6.73 16.90 6.43
C THR A 283 -7.20 16.60 5.02
N LEU A 284 -6.65 15.54 4.43
CA LEU A 284 -7.11 14.97 3.16
C LEU A 284 -8.06 13.81 3.46
N LEU A 285 -9.22 13.80 2.79
CA LEU A 285 -10.20 12.73 2.86
C LEU A 285 -10.47 12.16 1.48
N ALA A 286 -10.39 10.85 1.32
CA ALA A 286 -10.57 10.19 0.03
C ALA A 286 -11.30 8.85 0.15
N GLY A 287 -12.05 8.46 -0.89
CA GLY A 287 -12.66 7.13 -0.96
C GLY A 287 -11.62 6.03 -1.13
N GLY A 288 -11.92 4.83 -0.63
CA GLY A 288 -10.99 3.70 -0.44
C GLY A 288 -10.13 3.24 -1.62
N ASN A 289 -10.42 3.66 -2.85
CA ASN A 289 -9.65 3.30 -4.04
C ASN A 289 -8.83 4.47 -4.63
N GLU A 290 -8.64 5.57 -3.90
CA GLU A 290 -7.73 6.61 -4.36
C GLU A 290 -6.27 6.25 -4.02
N VAL A 291 -5.41 6.37 -5.03
CA VAL A 291 -3.99 5.96 -4.96
C VAL A 291 -3.23 7.05 -4.20
N HIS A 292 -2.94 6.79 -2.93
CA HIS A 292 -2.21 7.71 -2.06
C HIS A 292 -0.77 7.25 -1.85
N ALA A 293 0.17 7.97 -2.47
CA ALA A 293 1.58 7.89 -2.14
C ALA A 293 2.07 9.19 -1.53
N GLY A 294 2.74 9.10 -0.39
CA GLY A 294 3.67 10.16 -0.02
C GLY A 294 4.75 10.23 -1.11
N PRO A 295 4.96 11.37 -1.81
CA PRO A 295 6.00 11.54 -2.82
C PRO A 295 7.37 11.06 -2.39
N PRO A 296 8.30 10.96 -3.34
CA PRO A 296 9.69 11.21 -3.05
C PRO A 296 9.82 12.57 -2.35
N THR A 297 10.12 12.58 -1.06
CA THR A 297 10.35 13.82 -0.32
C THR A 297 11.84 14.13 -0.32
N SER A 298 12.22 15.41 -0.30
CA SER A 298 13.60 15.83 -0.05
C SER A 298 13.84 16.20 1.41
N SER A 299 12.79 16.25 2.22
CA SER A 299 12.82 16.64 3.63
C SER A 299 12.08 15.65 4.53
N PRO A 300 12.41 15.61 5.83
CA PRO A 300 11.65 14.85 6.81
C PRO A 300 10.16 15.25 6.80
N ARG A 301 9.27 14.30 7.04
CA ARG A 301 7.82 14.53 7.08
C ARG A 301 7.10 13.64 8.10
N MET A 302 5.97 14.14 8.58
CA MET A 302 5.08 13.40 9.48
C MET A 302 3.61 13.71 9.17
N PHE A 303 2.79 12.66 9.14
CA PHE A 303 1.34 12.76 9.08
C PHE A 303 0.70 11.61 9.87
N ALA A 304 -0.57 11.76 10.24
CA ALA A 304 -1.38 10.66 10.78
C ALA A 304 -2.29 10.11 9.68
N PHE A 305 -2.41 8.79 9.62
CA PHE A 305 -3.28 8.06 8.72
C PHE A 305 -4.35 7.33 9.52
N ALA A 306 -5.57 7.28 9.01
CA ALA A 306 -6.64 6.46 9.56
C ALA A 306 -7.66 6.07 8.50
N VAL A 307 -8.51 5.12 8.89
CA VAL A 307 -9.65 4.64 8.13
C VAL A 307 -10.93 5.05 8.84
N GLY A 308 -11.75 5.89 8.22
CA GLY A 308 -13.10 6.18 8.68
C GLY A 308 -14.00 4.98 8.44
N ILE A 309 -14.59 4.46 9.52
CA ILE A 309 -15.55 3.35 9.48
C ILE A 309 -16.98 3.93 9.57
N PRO A 310 -17.88 3.58 8.63
CA PRO A 310 -19.24 4.12 8.61
C PRO A 310 -20.07 3.63 9.80
N ASP A 311 -21.01 4.47 10.24
CA ASP A 311 -21.98 4.10 11.28
C ASP A 311 -22.90 2.98 10.77
N PRO A 312 -22.90 1.78 11.41
CA PRO A 312 -23.70 0.64 10.95
C PRO A 312 -25.22 0.89 10.99
N ASP A 313 -25.69 1.83 11.82
CA ASP A 313 -27.11 2.16 11.94
C ASP A 313 -27.54 3.33 11.04
N GLY A 314 -26.58 4.01 10.39
CA GLY A 314 -26.81 5.22 9.61
C GLY A 314 -27.42 5.00 8.23
N ASP A 315 -27.42 3.78 7.70
CA ASP A 315 -27.58 3.57 6.24
C ASP A 315 -28.51 2.41 5.83
N LYS A 316 -29.79 2.49 6.23
CA LYS A 316 -30.85 1.65 5.61
C LYS A 316 -31.42 2.23 4.31
N ASN A 317 -31.01 3.44 3.90
CA ASN A 317 -31.73 4.20 2.86
C ASN A 317 -30.87 4.82 1.74
N LEU A 318 -29.52 4.79 1.76
CA LEU A 318 -28.70 5.46 0.73
C LEU A 318 -27.83 4.54 -0.14
N VAL A 319 -27.68 3.25 0.17
CA VAL A 319 -26.97 2.28 -0.69
C VAL A 319 -27.94 1.26 -1.32
N LYS A 320 -28.88 1.73 -2.14
CA LYS A 320 -29.50 0.88 -3.18
C LYS A 320 -28.64 0.96 -4.43
N GLY A 321 -27.52 0.24 -4.44
CA GLY A 321 -26.58 0.30 -5.54
C GLY A 321 -25.77 -0.97 -5.76
N THR A 322 -25.05 -1.48 -4.76
CA THR A 322 -23.98 -2.45 -5.09
C THR A 322 -23.61 -3.53 -4.08
N ASN A 323 -24.13 -3.62 -2.85
CA ASN A 323 -23.56 -4.55 -1.86
C ASN A 323 -24.53 -5.47 -1.10
N GLU A 324 -25.52 -6.06 -1.77
CA GLU A 324 -26.34 -7.15 -1.19
C GLU A 324 -25.69 -8.55 -1.27
N ARG A 325 -24.39 -8.68 -1.62
CA ARG A 325 -23.73 -10.00 -1.77
C ARG A 325 -22.64 -10.35 -0.76
N ILE A 326 -22.34 -9.50 0.23
CA ILE A 326 -21.24 -9.72 1.19
C ILE A 326 -21.77 -9.93 2.62
N ALA A 327 -22.96 -10.52 2.78
CA ALA A 327 -23.57 -10.69 4.10
C ALA A 327 -23.39 -12.09 4.73
N ASP A 328 -22.91 -13.11 4.00
CA ASP A 328 -23.09 -14.50 4.47
C ASP A 328 -21.85 -15.42 4.45
N GLU A 329 -20.64 -14.91 4.20
CA GLU A 329 -19.43 -15.69 4.51
C GLU A 329 -18.80 -15.14 5.79
N GLN A 330 -19.03 -15.87 6.88
CA GLN A 330 -18.37 -15.70 8.18
C GLN A 330 -16.88 -15.37 7.96
N LEU A 331 -16.56 -14.10 8.20
CA LEU A 331 -15.22 -13.58 8.34
C LEU A 331 -14.53 -14.35 9.47
N GLU A 332 -13.82 -15.44 9.13
CA GLU A 332 -12.61 -15.76 9.88
C GLU A 332 -11.72 -14.53 9.73
N SER A 333 -11.67 -13.75 10.79
CA SER A 333 -10.82 -12.59 10.99
C SER A 333 -9.35 -13.04 10.99
N ASP A 334 -8.84 -13.47 9.84
CA ASP A 334 -7.42 -13.35 9.60
C ASP A 334 -7.13 -11.85 9.68
N ASP A 335 -6.40 -11.47 10.73
CA ASP A 335 -5.82 -10.17 11.01
C ASP A 335 -5.39 -9.47 9.71
N ASN A 336 -6.30 -8.73 9.11
CA ASN A 336 -6.03 -7.88 7.97
C ASN A 336 -6.25 -6.45 8.44
N ASP A 337 -5.36 -6.03 9.33
CA ASP A 337 -5.19 -4.71 9.93
C ASP A 337 -4.73 -3.63 8.91
N GLY A 338 -5.06 -3.83 7.63
CA GLY A 338 -4.78 -2.90 6.54
C GLY A 338 -3.31 -2.82 6.09
N GLU A 339 -2.47 -3.82 6.39
CA GLU A 339 -1.02 -3.75 6.13
C GLU A 339 -0.57 -4.01 4.69
N VAL A 340 -1.48 -4.41 3.80
CA VAL A 340 -1.09 -4.81 2.45
C VAL A 340 -0.78 -3.58 1.60
N GLN A 341 0.50 -3.40 1.29
CA GLN A 341 1.00 -2.34 0.42
C GLN A 341 1.45 -2.92 -0.91
N TYR A 342 1.00 -2.31 -2.00
CA TYR A 342 1.42 -2.68 -3.34
C TYR A 342 1.95 -1.47 -4.11
N SER A 343 3.11 -1.65 -4.73
CA SER A 343 3.45 -0.97 -5.97
C SER A 343 2.98 -1.82 -7.16
N PRO A 344 2.82 -1.26 -8.37
CA PRO A 344 2.41 -2.01 -9.55
C PRO A 344 3.34 -3.18 -9.85
N VAL A 345 4.66 -2.99 -9.63
CA VAL A 345 5.68 -4.03 -9.79
C VAL A 345 5.45 -5.17 -8.82
N LEU A 346 5.28 -4.88 -7.53
CA LEU A 346 5.04 -5.94 -6.52
C LEU A 346 3.72 -6.66 -6.72
N LEU A 347 2.65 -5.93 -7.07
CA LEU A 347 1.35 -6.52 -7.38
C LEU A 347 1.48 -7.50 -8.54
N HIS A 348 2.15 -7.07 -9.61
CA HIS A 348 2.33 -7.89 -10.79
C HIS A 348 3.29 -9.05 -10.57
N ILE A 349 4.29 -8.92 -9.69
CA ILE A 349 5.13 -10.04 -9.25
C ILE A 349 4.28 -11.15 -8.62
N ASP A 350 3.40 -10.81 -7.67
CA ASP A 350 2.54 -11.79 -7.03
C ASP A 350 1.55 -12.40 -8.01
N PHE A 351 0.99 -11.58 -8.89
CA PHE A 351 0.10 -12.01 -9.96
C PHE A 351 0.80 -12.99 -10.92
N CYS A 352 2.03 -12.69 -11.35
CA CYS A 352 2.87 -13.60 -12.14
C CYS A 352 3.09 -14.92 -11.41
N CYS A 353 3.42 -14.90 -10.13
CA CYS A 353 3.65 -16.12 -9.37
C CYS A 353 2.42 -17.01 -9.27
N LEU A 354 1.25 -16.40 -9.08
CA LEU A 354 -0.03 -17.10 -9.09
C LEU A 354 -0.29 -17.76 -10.45
N LEU A 355 -0.17 -16.98 -11.54
CA LEU A 355 -0.45 -17.48 -12.90
C LEU A 355 0.58 -18.52 -13.36
N PHE A 356 1.86 -18.37 -13.04
CA PHE A 356 2.89 -19.38 -13.31
C PHE A 356 2.55 -20.71 -12.63
N SER A 357 2.07 -20.65 -11.39
CA SER A 357 1.67 -21.83 -10.62
C SER A 357 0.46 -22.54 -11.26
N ILE A 358 -0.53 -21.78 -11.74
CA ILE A 358 -1.70 -22.32 -12.46
C ILE A 358 -1.27 -22.93 -13.81
N LEU A 359 -0.48 -22.20 -14.61
CA LEU A 359 0.02 -22.63 -15.91
C LEU A 359 0.76 -23.98 -15.81
N ASP A 360 1.70 -24.11 -14.88
CA ASP A 360 2.49 -25.33 -14.73
C ASP A 360 1.67 -26.50 -14.15
N CYS A 361 0.78 -26.24 -13.20
CA CYS A 361 0.07 -27.30 -12.49
C CYS A 361 -1.17 -27.81 -13.24
N GLU A 362 -1.86 -26.95 -14.00
CA GLU A 362 -3.10 -27.28 -14.70
C GLU A 362 -2.90 -27.45 -16.21
N TYR A 363 -1.90 -26.79 -16.79
CA TYR A 363 -1.69 -26.74 -18.25
C TYR A 363 -0.32 -27.26 -18.70
N GLY A 364 0.56 -27.69 -17.80
CA GLY A 364 1.93 -28.16 -18.07
C GLY A 364 2.04 -29.50 -18.82
N SER A 365 1.00 -29.94 -19.53
CA SER A 365 1.06 -31.13 -20.41
C SER A 365 1.87 -30.84 -21.68
N SER A 366 2.51 -31.86 -22.27
CA SER A 366 3.37 -31.71 -23.45
C SER A 366 2.66 -31.06 -24.65
N GLU A 367 1.37 -31.30 -24.83
CA GLU A 367 0.56 -30.73 -25.92
C GLU A 367 0.38 -29.20 -25.83
N LYS A 368 0.49 -28.63 -24.63
CA LYS A 368 0.31 -27.20 -24.36
C LYS A 368 1.62 -26.49 -24.02
N SER A 369 2.76 -27.17 -24.16
CA SER A 369 4.06 -26.68 -23.67
C SER A 369 4.45 -25.32 -24.26
N GLN A 370 4.24 -25.11 -25.57
CA GLN A 370 4.57 -23.82 -26.20
C GLN A 370 3.64 -22.70 -25.73
N SER A 371 2.33 -22.96 -25.67
CA SER A 371 1.36 -21.96 -25.19
C SER A 371 1.59 -21.54 -23.73
N VAL A 372 2.08 -22.47 -22.88
CA VAL A 372 2.52 -22.16 -21.52
C VAL A 372 3.74 -21.24 -21.53
N VAL A 373 4.72 -21.52 -22.38
CA VAL A 373 5.92 -20.69 -22.52
C VAL A 373 5.55 -19.28 -23.02
N ASP A 374 4.71 -19.17 -24.05
CA ASP A 374 4.26 -17.89 -24.60
C ASP A 374 3.48 -17.06 -23.55
N ALA A 375 2.64 -17.72 -22.75
CA ALA A 375 1.93 -17.11 -21.63
C ALA A 375 2.88 -16.55 -20.57
N LYS A 376 3.94 -17.29 -20.22
CA LYS A 376 4.98 -16.82 -19.28
C LYS A 376 5.77 -15.65 -19.86
N TYR A 377 6.15 -15.69 -21.14
CA TYR A 377 6.81 -14.56 -21.80
C TYR A 377 5.96 -13.30 -21.72
N PHE A 378 4.66 -13.39 -22.01
CA PHE A 378 3.76 -12.24 -21.92
C PHE A 378 3.78 -11.61 -20.52
N LEU A 379 3.61 -12.42 -19.46
CA LEU A 379 3.60 -11.95 -18.08
C LEU A 379 4.92 -11.31 -17.65
N VAL A 380 6.06 -11.93 -17.97
CA VAL A 380 7.37 -11.38 -17.61
C VAL A 380 7.66 -10.09 -18.38
N ASN A 381 7.28 -9.99 -19.65
CA ASN A 381 7.46 -8.75 -20.41
C ASN A 381 6.62 -7.60 -19.83
N MET A 382 5.37 -7.86 -19.42
CA MET A 382 4.55 -6.86 -18.71
C MET A 382 5.24 -6.39 -17.43
N LEU A 383 5.85 -7.30 -16.66
CA LEU A 383 6.63 -6.91 -15.47
C LEU A 383 7.82 -6.02 -15.81
N ILE A 384 8.56 -6.34 -16.87
CA ILE A 384 9.71 -5.54 -17.31
C ILE A 384 9.28 -4.12 -17.68
N GLU A 385 8.12 -3.94 -18.33
CA GLU A 385 7.58 -2.60 -18.63
C GLU A 385 7.31 -1.82 -17.33
N LEU A 386 6.65 -2.43 -16.35
CA LEU A 386 6.39 -1.80 -15.04
C LEU A 386 7.68 -1.43 -14.30
N ILE A 387 8.72 -2.27 -14.36
CA ILE A 387 10.03 -1.97 -13.76
C ILE A 387 10.71 -0.82 -14.50
N ARG A 388 10.61 -0.76 -15.83
CA ARG A 388 11.21 0.32 -16.63
C ARG A 388 10.57 1.68 -16.35
N ASP A 389 9.26 1.71 -16.11
CA ASP A 389 8.54 2.93 -15.75
C ASP A 389 9.07 3.51 -14.43
N TYR A 390 9.47 2.64 -13.50
CA TYR A 390 10.02 3.05 -12.21
C TYR A 390 11.08 2.08 -11.68
N PRO A 391 12.35 2.20 -12.13
CA PRO A 391 13.41 1.31 -11.70
C PRO A 391 13.90 1.72 -10.31
N MET A 392 13.62 0.91 -9.29
CA MET A 392 14.06 1.16 -7.91
C MET A 392 14.60 -0.10 -7.25
N LYS A 393 15.73 0.02 -6.53
CA LYS A 393 16.28 -1.08 -5.72
C LYS A 393 15.44 -1.40 -4.48
N GLY A 394 14.59 -0.46 -4.05
CA GLY A 394 13.70 -0.66 -2.91
C GLY A 394 12.72 -1.84 -3.07
N TYR A 395 12.46 -2.32 -4.29
CA TYR A 395 11.70 -3.56 -4.50
C TYR A 395 12.33 -4.76 -3.77
N LEU A 396 13.67 -4.84 -3.73
CA LEU A 396 14.42 -5.97 -3.17
C LEU A 396 14.22 -6.12 -1.66
N GLN A 397 14.06 -4.99 -0.96
CA GLN A 397 13.79 -4.96 0.48
C GLN A 397 12.34 -5.40 0.80
N GLN A 398 11.43 -5.23 -0.16
CA GLN A 398 10.00 -5.51 0.01
C GLN A 398 9.61 -6.95 -0.34
N ILE A 399 10.53 -7.68 -0.97
CA ILE A 399 10.35 -9.10 -1.28
C ILE A 399 10.88 -9.92 -0.10
N LYS A 400 9.99 -10.74 0.47
CA LYS A 400 10.32 -11.66 1.59
C LYS A 400 11.56 -12.52 1.27
N GLU A 401 12.39 -12.75 2.27
CA GLU A 401 13.66 -13.49 2.12
C GLU A 401 13.48 -14.92 1.60
N ASP A 402 12.33 -15.54 1.88
CA ASP A 402 11.99 -16.89 1.40
C ASP A 402 11.67 -16.95 -0.10
N ARG A 403 11.69 -15.81 -0.79
CA ARG A 403 11.55 -15.66 -2.25
C ARG A 403 12.86 -15.20 -2.90
N LEU A 404 13.98 -15.82 -2.51
CA LEU A 404 15.33 -15.46 -2.97
C LEU A 404 15.46 -15.40 -4.50
N GLY A 405 14.94 -16.40 -5.23
CA GLY A 405 15.12 -16.47 -6.68
C GLY A 405 14.56 -15.27 -7.45
N ILE A 406 13.40 -14.74 -7.05
CA ILE A 406 12.84 -13.53 -7.68
C ILE A 406 13.58 -12.26 -7.25
N ARG A 407 14.08 -12.21 -6.01
CA ARG A 407 14.87 -11.07 -5.51
C ARG A 407 16.17 -10.94 -6.29
N GLU A 408 16.94 -12.02 -6.44
CA GLU A 408 18.18 -12.05 -7.23
C GLU A 408 17.90 -11.70 -8.71
N TRP A 409 16.81 -12.22 -9.27
CA TRP A 409 16.42 -11.91 -10.64
C TRP A 409 16.11 -10.43 -10.86
N ILE A 410 15.34 -9.80 -9.94
CA ILE A 410 15.03 -8.35 -10.03
C ILE A 410 16.29 -7.51 -9.90
N GLU A 411 17.24 -7.90 -9.04
CA GLU A 411 18.50 -7.18 -8.88
C GLU A 411 19.29 -7.15 -10.20
N ILE A 412 19.37 -8.29 -10.89
CA ILE A 412 20.00 -8.40 -12.22
C ILE A 412 19.26 -7.53 -13.24
N VAL A 413 17.93 -7.62 -13.30
CA VAL A 413 17.11 -6.83 -14.24
C VAL A 413 17.29 -5.34 -14.02
N LEU A 414 17.26 -4.86 -12.78
CA LEU A 414 17.48 -3.46 -12.44
C LEU A 414 18.86 -3.01 -12.89
N HIS A 415 19.90 -3.80 -12.63
CA HIS A 415 21.26 -3.51 -13.06
C HIS A 415 21.38 -3.38 -14.59
N LEU A 416 20.76 -4.31 -15.33
CA LEU A 416 20.73 -4.27 -16.80
C LEU A 416 19.99 -3.03 -17.32
N ILE A 417 18.85 -2.68 -16.73
CA ILE A 417 18.09 -1.47 -17.09
C ILE A 417 18.91 -0.21 -16.80
N GLU A 418 19.56 -0.12 -15.64
CA GLU A 418 20.43 1.00 -15.25
C GLU A 418 21.59 1.21 -16.25
N GLN A 419 22.14 0.11 -16.78
CA GLN A 419 23.23 0.13 -17.76
C GLN A 419 22.77 0.30 -19.22
N GLY A 420 21.45 0.33 -19.48
CA GLY A 420 20.91 0.31 -20.84
C GLY A 420 21.16 -1.02 -21.59
N GLY A 421 21.41 -2.09 -20.85
CA GLY A 421 21.62 -3.44 -21.37
C GLY A 421 20.31 -4.14 -21.80
N SER A 422 20.45 -5.23 -22.54
CA SER A 422 19.33 -6.09 -22.88
C SER A 422 18.93 -6.97 -21.70
N VAL A 423 17.63 -7.11 -21.45
CA VAL A 423 17.06 -8.00 -20.42
C VAL A 423 16.61 -9.36 -20.97
N ALA A 424 16.81 -9.62 -22.28
CA ALA A 424 16.25 -10.78 -22.96
C ALA A 424 16.70 -12.12 -22.33
N SER A 425 17.99 -12.27 -22.04
CA SER A 425 18.52 -13.48 -21.38
C SER A 425 17.93 -13.68 -19.99
N SER A 426 17.74 -12.59 -19.23
CA SER A 426 17.12 -12.66 -17.91
C SER A 426 15.65 -13.10 -17.99
N ILE A 427 14.92 -12.71 -19.05
CA ILE A 427 13.55 -13.19 -19.28
C ILE A 427 13.57 -14.71 -19.53
N ASP A 428 14.47 -15.20 -20.38
CA ASP A 428 14.60 -16.63 -20.68
C ASP A 428 14.95 -17.45 -19.42
N ASP A 429 15.86 -16.91 -18.59
CA ASP A 429 16.25 -17.50 -17.30
C ASP A 429 15.05 -17.61 -16.35
N ALA A 430 14.24 -16.56 -16.23
CA ALA A 430 13.05 -16.56 -15.39
C ALA A 430 12.01 -17.60 -15.83
N ILE A 431 11.77 -17.71 -17.13
CA ILE A 431 10.75 -18.61 -17.69
C ILE A 431 11.15 -20.08 -17.52
N SER A 432 12.44 -20.36 -17.67
CA SER A 432 13.01 -21.70 -17.55
C SER A 432 13.27 -22.13 -16.10
N SER A 433 13.17 -21.20 -15.15
CA SER A 433 13.44 -21.46 -13.74
C SER A 433 12.34 -22.28 -13.06
N ASP A 434 12.74 -23.04 -12.05
CA ASP A 434 11.83 -23.72 -11.12
C ASP A 434 11.67 -22.98 -9.79
N GLU A 435 12.32 -21.82 -9.65
CA GLU A 435 12.41 -21.04 -8.42
C GLU A 435 11.91 -19.61 -8.61
N ILE A 436 12.18 -19.01 -9.77
CA ILE A 436 11.73 -17.65 -10.11
C ILE A 436 10.24 -17.68 -10.46
N PHE A 437 9.47 -16.73 -9.94
CA PHE A 437 8.02 -16.63 -10.08
C PHE A 437 7.21 -17.85 -9.56
N TYR A 438 7.67 -18.49 -8.49
CA TYR A 438 6.86 -19.47 -7.75
C TYR A 438 6.78 -19.11 -6.27
N SER A 439 5.68 -19.50 -5.63
CA SER A 439 5.56 -19.37 -4.18
C SER A 439 6.52 -20.34 -3.46
N PRO A 440 6.93 -20.02 -2.21
CA PRO A 440 7.83 -20.88 -1.44
C PRO A 440 7.35 -22.33 -1.33
N ASP A 441 6.03 -22.55 -1.26
CA ASP A 441 5.42 -23.88 -1.20
C ASP A 441 5.60 -24.67 -2.50
N VAL A 442 5.43 -24.00 -3.65
CA VAL A 442 5.62 -24.60 -4.97
C VAL A 442 7.09 -24.95 -5.20
N VAL A 443 8.02 -24.06 -4.84
CA VAL A 443 9.47 -24.32 -4.91
C VAL A 443 9.84 -25.55 -4.08
N LYS A 444 9.42 -25.59 -2.81
CA LYS A 444 9.65 -26.74 -1.92
C LYS A 444 9.13 -28.06 -2.52
N GLN A 445 7.98 -28.03 -3.18
CA GLN A 445 7.38 -29.21 -3.78
C GLN A 445 8.10 -29.66 -5.06
N LYS A 446 8.51 -28.73 -5.94
CA LYS A 446 9.31 -29.01 -7.14
C LYS A 446 10.66 -29.66 -6.77
N LEU A 447 11.35 -29.12 -5.76
CA LEU A 447 12.61 -29.67 -5.23
C LEU A 447 12.44 -31.11 -4.70
N ARG A 448 11.33 -31.39 -4.00
CA ARG A 448 11.01 -32.75 -3.52
C ARG A 448 10.80 -33.74 -4.67
N LYS A 449 10.16 -33.33 -5.77
CA LYS A 449 9.96 -34.18 -6.96
C LYS A 449 11.29 -34.50 -7.65
N LYS A 450 12.18 -33.51 -7.85
CA LYS A 450 13.53 -33.72 -8.44
C LYS A 450 14.36 -34.73 -7.63
N LYS A 451 14.40 -34.59 -6.29
CA LYS A 451 15.12 -35.52 -5.40
C LYS A 451 14.59 -36.97 -5.48
N LYS A 452 13.27 -37.15 -5.62
CA LYS A 452 12.66 -38.48 -5.80
C LYS A 452 12.96 -39.09 -7.17
N GLY A 453 13.00 -38.28 -8.23
CA GLY A 453 13.39 -38.72 -9.57
C GLY A 453 14.84 -39.21 -9.61
N HIS A 454 15.77 -38.45 -9.02
CA HIS A 454 17.19 -38.82 -8.98
C HIS A 454 17.45 -40.12 -8.17
N ARG A 455 16.71 -40.36 -7.09
CA ARG A 455 16.78 -41.62 -6.33
C ARG A 455 16.20 -42.83 -7.07
N ARG A 456 15.30 -42.63 -8.04
CA ARG A 456 14.79 -43.72 -8.88
C ARG A 456 15.78 -44.09 -9.97
N VAL A 457 16.42 -43.10 -10.61
CA VAL A 457 17.44 -43.31 -11.63
C VAL A 457 18.69 -44.00 -11.06
N ASN A 458 19.06 -43.72 -9.80
CA ASN A 458 20.19 -44.41 -9.15
C ASN A 458 19.85 -45.78 -8.55
N ARG A 459 18.61 -46.27 -8.70
CA ARG A 459 18.16 -47.60 -8.24
C ARG A 459 17.77 -48.53 -9.40
N SER A 460 17.71 -48.00 -10.61
CA SER A 460 17.63 -48.70 -11.89
C SER A 460 19.01 -48.81 -12.49
#